data_AF-A0A963YKR1-F1
#
_entry.id   AF-A0A963YKR1-F1
#
_cell.length_a   1.000
_cell.length_b   1.000
_cell.length_c   1.000
_cell.angle_alpha   90.00
_cell.angle_beta   90.00
_cell.angle_gamma   90.00
#
_symmetry.space_group_name_H-M   'P 1'
#
loop_
_entity.id
_entity.type
_entity.pdbx_description
1 polymer ?
#
loop_
_entity_poly.entity_id
_entity_poly.type
_entity_poly.pdbx_seq_one_letter_code
_entity_poly.pdbx_strand_id
1 'polypeptide(L)'
;AEGFTSLEEVAYVELDELLSIEGVDEGTAEELQARARDFIEEQNRKALATARELGVEDSLIGFDGLTPQMVEALAKDGIKTLEDFATCADWELAGGWTTVNGERVKDEGLLEKFDVSLEEAQHLVMTARIQLGWVDPAELEAEEAADDGEEEAEA
;
A
#
# COMPACT_ATOMS: atom_id res chain seq x y z
N ALA A 1 -13.07 20.04 -3.30
CA ALA A 1 -14.12 19.02 -3.37
C ALA A 1 -14.56 18.80 -1.93
N GLU A 2 -15.82 19.05 -1.61
CA GLU A 2 -16.37 18.76 -0.27
C GLU A 2 -17.27 17.54 -0.46
N GLY A 3 -16.87 16.39 0.07
CA GLY A 3 -17.59 15.12 -0.04
C GLY A 3 -16.69 13.90 -0.02
N PHE A 4 -17.27 12.77 0.39
CA PHE A 4 -16.61 11.46 0.45
C PHE A 4 -16.21 10.97 -0.94
N THR A 5 -14.95 10.54 -1.11
CA THR A 5 -14.42 10.11 -2.41
C THR A 5 -14.24 8.60 -2.54
N SER A 6 -14.29 7.87 -1.43
CA SER A 6 -14.13 6.41 -1.38
C SER A 6 -15.12 5.76 -0.40
N LEU A 7 -15.31 4.44 -0.54
CA LEU A 7 -16.12 3.67 0.42
C LEU A 7 -15.41 3.54 1.77
N GLU A 8 -14.09 3.56 1.77
CA GLU A 8 -13.23 3.52 2.95
C GLU A 8 -13.48 4.75 3.82
N GLU A 9 -13.55 5.94 3.24
CA GLU A 9 -13.91 7.14 4.01
C GLU A 9 -15.32 7.00 4.61
N VAL A 10 -16.31 6.55 3.83
CA VAL A 10 -17.67 6.34 4.34
C VAL A 10 -17.70 5.31 5.47
N ALA A 11 -16.94 4.23 5.33
CA ALA A 11 -16.90 3.13 6.29
C ALA A 11 -16.26 3.52 7.64
N TYR A 12 -15.31 4.46 7.64
CA TYR A 12 -14.45 4.71 8.81
C TYR A 12 -14.40 6.17 9.28
N VAL A 13 -15.07 7.10 8.61
CA VAL A 13 -15.24 8.45 9.12
C VAL A 13 -16.05 8.45 10.43
N GLU A 14 -15.86 9.48 11.25
CA GLU A 14 -16.72 9.75 12.39
C GLU A 14 -18.19 9.89 11.96
N LEU A 15 -19.10 9.33 12.76
CA LEU A 15 -20.52 9.34 12.45
C LEU A 15 -21.08 10.77 12.28
N ASP A 16 -20.55 11.72 13.06
CA ASP A 16 -20.94 13.14 13.01
C ASP A 16 -20.67 13.80 11.64
N GLU A 17 -19.63 13.36 10.91
CA GLU A 17 -19.35 13.86 9.56
C GLU A 17 -20.42 13.40 8.57
N LEU A 18 -20.94 12.17 8.72
CA LEU A 18 -22.06 11.69 7.91
C LEU A 18 -23.37 12.40 8.29
N LEU A 19 -23.58 12.66 9.57
CA LEU A 19 -24.74 13.40 10.09
C LEU A 19 -24.77 14.87 9.65
N SER A 20 -23.62 15.43 9.26
CA SER A 20 -23.53 16.78 8.70
C SER A 20 -24.17 16.90 7.31
N ILE A 21 -24.39 15.77 6.63
CA ILE A 21 -25.02 15.71 5.31
C ILE A 21 -26.52 15.97 5.46
N GLU A 22 -27.04 16.96 4.72
CA GLU A 22 -28.46 17.28 4.71
C GLU A 22 -29.32 16.05 4.34
N GLY A 23 -30.20 15.66 5.26
CA GLY A 23 -31.13 14.54 5.07
C GLY A 23 -30.60 13.18 5.51
N VAL A 24 -29.40 13.10 6.08
CA VAL A 24 -28.88 11.88 6.72
C VAL A 24 -29.20 11.91 8.22
N ASP A 25 -29.95 10.92 8.69
CA ASP A 25 -30.15 10.68 10.12
C ASP A 25 -29.20 9.59 10.65
N GLU A 26 -29.17 9.42 11.97
CA GLU A 26 -28.26 8.48 12.66
C GLU A 26 -28.42 7.05 12.14
N GLY A 27 -29.66 6.57 11.99
CA GLY A 27 -29.90 5.22 11.48
C GLY A 27 -29.43 5.04 10.04
N THR A 28 -29.62 6.05 9.19
CA THR A 28 -29.14 6.04 7.81
C THR A 28 -27.62 6.09 7.76
N ALA A 29 -26.98 6.91 8.59
CA ALA A 29 -25.52 7.00 8.67
C ALA A 29 -24.91 5.66 9.10
N GLU A 30 -25.45 5.04 10.16
CA GLU A 30 -25.01 3.72 10.61
C GLU A 30 -25.18 2.64 9.53
N GLU A 31 -26.32 2.63 8.83
CA GLU A 31 -26.55 1.69 7.72
C GLU A 31 -25.55 1.90 6.58
N LEU A 32 -25.26 3.15 6.22
CA LEU A 32 -24.27 3.47 5.19
C LEU A 32 -22.88 2.97 5.57
N GLN A 33 -22.43 3.20 6.81
CA GLN A 33 -21.16 2.68 7.28
C GLN A 33 -21.13 1.15 7.27
N ALA A 34 -22.18 0.50 7.79
CA ALA A 34 -22.27 -0.96 7.85
C ALA A 34 -22.19 -1.56 6.44
N ARG A 35 -22.93 -1.01 5.47
CA ARG A 35 -22.90 -1.49 4.09
C ARG A 35 -21.57 -1.23 3.40
N ALA A 36 -20.92 -0.10 3.67
CA ALA A 36 -19.60 0.20 3.14
C ALA A 36 -18.57 -0.82 3.68
N ARG A 37 -18.57 -1.09 4.99
CA ARG A 37 -17.72 -2.12 5.62
C ARG A 37 -17.97 -3.50 5.04
N ASP A 38 -19.23 -3.94 4.97
CA ASP A 38 -19.60 -5.24 4.40
C ASP A 38 -19.09 -5.41 2.96
N PHE A 39 -19.18 -4.35 2.16
CA PHE A 39 -18.67 -4.36 0.80
C PHE A 39 -17.15 -4.47 0.76
N ILE A 40 -16.43 -3.67 1.55
CA ILE A 40 -14.97 -3.70 1.64
C ILE A 40 -14.49 -5.08 2.10
N GLU A 41 -15.11 -5.63 3.15
CA GLU A 41 -14.77 -6.97 3.64
C GLU A 41 -14.98 -8.05 2.58
N GLU A 42 -16.06 -7.96 1.80
CA GLU A 42 -16.30 -8.90 0.69
C GLU A 42 -15.26 -8.76 -0.42
N GLN A 43 -14.82 -7.54 -0.76
CA GLN A 43 -13.72 -7.32 -1.71
C GLN A 43 -12.42 -7.91 -1.17
N ASN A 44 -12.10 -7.65 0.10
CA ASN A 44 -10.91 -8.17 0.77
C ASN A 44 -10.88 -9.70 0.76
N ARG A 45 -12.01 -10.35 1.09
CA ARG A 45 -12.15 -11.80 1.03
C ARG A 45 -11.91 -12.36 -0.37
N LYS A 46 -12.49 -11.72 -1.40
CA LYS A 46 -12.30 -12.13 -2.80
C LYS A 46 -10.85 -11.99 -3.25
N ALA A 47 -10.23 -10.85 -2.94
CA ALA A 47 -8.84 -10.59 -3.29
C ALA A 47 -7.90 -11.63 -2.67
N LEU A 48 -8.06 -11.93 -1.36
CA LEU A 48 -7.28 -12.98 -0.70
C LEU A 48 -7.57 -14.39 -1.25
N ALA A 49 -8.82 -14.69 -1.61
CA ALA A 49 -9.16 -15.97 -2.23
C ALA A 49 -8.44 -16.13 -3.57
N THR A 50 -8.51 -15.12 -4.45
CA THR A 50 -7.78 -15.11 -5.72
C THR A 50 -6.27 -15.21 -5.52
N ALA A 51 -5.70 -14.46 -4.58
CA ALA A 51 -4.28 -14.52 -4.27
C ALA A 51 -3.84 -15.93 -3.84
N ARG A 52 -4.61 -16.58 -2.96
CA ARG A 52 -4.36 -17.97 -2.54
C ARG A 52 -4.48 -18.96 -3.71
N GLU A 53 -5.46 -18.79 -4.58
CA GLU A 53 -5.59 -19.60 -5.81
C GLU A 53 -4.38 -19.46 -6.74
N LEU A 54 -3.77 -18.28 -6.78
CA LEU A 54 -2.53 -18.00 -7.52
C LEU A 54 -1.27 -18.53 -6.80
N GLY A 55 -1.41 -19.04 -5.58
CA GLY A 55 -0.33 -19.66 -4.80
C GLY A 55 0.46 -18.70 -3.94
N VAL A 56 -0.12 -17.56 -3.54
CA VAL A 56 0.49 -16.67 -2.55
C VAL A 56 0.55 -17.34 -1.19
N GLU A 57 1.69 -17.17 -0.51
CA GLU A 57 1.95 -17.72 0.81
C GLU A 57 1.51 -16.77 1.94
N ASP A 58 1.26 -17.33 3.12
CA ASP A 58 0.84 -16.54 4.29
C ASP A 58 1.88 -15.50 4.71
N SER A 59 3.16 -15.68 4.34
CA SER A 59 4.24 -14.71 4.58
C SER A 59 3.98 -13.36 3.91
N LEU A 60 3.38 -13.37 2.70
CA LEU A 60 3.05 -12.14 1.98
C LEU A 60 1.64 -11.64 2.36
N ILE A 61 0.68 -12.54 2.57
CA ILE A 61 -0.68 -12.18 3.00
C ILE A 61 -0.67 -11.50 4.37
N GLY A 62 0.20 -11.95 5.28
CA GLY A 62 0.33 -11.41 6.63
C GLY A 62 1.31 -10.25 6.76
N PHE A 63 1.88 -9.75 5.65
CA PHE A 63 2.82 -8.64 5.69
C PHE A 63 2.10 -7.32 5.95
N ASP A 64 2.50 -6.62 7.00
CA ASP A 64 1.94 -5.32 7.37
C ASP A 64 2.25 -4.26 6.30
N GLY A 65 1.23 -3.47 5.96
CA GLY A 65 1.34 -2.42 4.94
C GLY A 65 0.86 -2.83 3.55
N LEU A 66 0.49 -4.09 3.32
CA LEU A 66 -0.19 -4.52 2.10
C LEU A 66 -1.67 -4.80 2.34
N THR A 67 -2.53 -4.18 1.53
CA THR A 67 -3.95 -4.52 1.50
C THR A 67 -4.18 -5.84 0.75
N PRO A 68 -5.28 -6.57 1.01
CA PRO A 68 -5.66 -7.74 0.23
C PRO A 68 -5.63 -7.57 -1.29
N GLN A 69 -6.05 -6.40 -1.77
CA GLN A 69 -6.09 -6.03 -3.19
C GLN A 69 -4.68 -5.82 -3.75
N MET A 70 -3.77 -5.26 -2.96
CA MET A 70 -2.35 -5.16 -3.31
C MET A 70 -1.71 -6.54 -3.39
N VAL A 71 -1.98 -7.41 -2.42
CA VAL A 71 -1.51 -8.81 -2.43
C VAL A 71 -2.02 -9.55 -3.67
N GLU A 72 -3.28 -9.36 -4.06
CA GLU A 72 -3.82 -9.93 -5.31
C GLU A 72 -3.11 -9.37 -6.55
N ALA A 73 -2.78 -8.09 -6.58
CA ALA A 73 -2.05 -7.47 -7.69
C ALA A 73 -0.63 -8.06 -7.84
N LEU A 74 0.09 -8.18 -6.72
CA LEU A 74 1.41 -8.82 -6.66
C LEU A 74 1.35 -10.29 -7.11
N ALA A 75 0.33 -11.02 -6.65
CA ALA A 75 0.09 -12.43 -7.02
C ALA A 75 -0.04 -12.62 -8.53
N LYS A 76 -0.74 -11.70 -9.21
CA LYS A 76 -0.95 -11.73 -10.66
C LYS A 76 0.33 -11.51 -11.45
N ASP A 77 1.31 -10.83 -10.86
CA ASP A 77 2.64 -10.64 -11.43
C ASP A 77 3.64 -11.74 -11.00
N GLY A 78 3.20 -12.69 -10.18
CA GLY A 78 4.00 -13.85 -9.77
C GLY A 78 4.81 -13.65 -8.48
N ILE A 79 4.64 -12.51 -7.80
CA ILE A 79 5.19 -12.25 -6.47
C ILE A 79 4.29 -12.96 -5.45
N LYS A 80 4.79 -14.02 -4.81
CA LYS A 80 3.97 -14.95 -4.00
C LYS A 80 4.44 -15.08 -2.57
N THR A 81 5.69 -14.75 -2.29
CA THR A 81 6.31 -14.86 -0.98
C THR A 81 6.79 -13.49 -0.50
N LEU A 82 7.14 -13.41 0.79
CA LEU A 82 7.72 -12.17 1.33
C LEU A 82 9.12 -11.96 0.73
N GLU A 83 9.85 -13.05 0.50
CA GLU A 83 11.13 -13.06 -0.19
C GLU A 83 11.04 -12.49 -1.60
N ASP A 84 10.07 -12.93 -2.41
CA ASP A 84 9.86 -12.38 -3.76
C ASP A 84 9.64 -10.86 -3.69
N PHE A 85 8.76 -10.43 -2.78
CA PHE A 85 8.45 -9.01 -2.59
C PHE A 85 9.67 -8.19 -2.16
N ALA A 86 10.50 -8.72 -1.26
CA ALA A 86 11.72 -8.06 -0.82
C ALA A 86 12.78 -7.88 -1.93
N THR A 87 12.69 -8.67 -3.02
CA THR A 87 13.57 -8.50 -4.19
C THR A 87 13.12 -7.39 -5.14
N CYS A 88 11.87 -6.93 -5.05
CA CYS A 88 11.37 -5.86 -5.90
C CYS A 88 12.16 -4.57 -5.70
N ALA A 89 12.29 -3.81 -6.78
CA ALA A 89 12.66 -2.41 -6.67
C ALA A 89 11.42 -1.56 -6.33
N ASP A 90 11.65 -0.47 -5.61
CA ASP A 90 10.65 0.53 -5.25
C ASP A 90 9.90 1.08 -6.48
N TRP A 91 10.61 1.38 -7.57
CA TRP A 91 10.03 1.89 -8.81
C TRP A 91 9.22 0.85 -9.58
N GLU A 92 9.47 -0.46 -9.40
CA GLU A 92 8.62 -1.51 -9.99
C GLU A 92 7.25 -1.56 -9.30
N LEU A 93 7.17 -1.12 -8.04
CA LEU A 93 5.94 -1.06 -7.26
C LEU A 93 5.20 0.26 -7.45
N ALA A 94 5.88 1.40 -7.27
CA ALA A 94 5.28 2.73 -7.34
C ALA A 94 5.20 3.32 -8.76
N GLY A 95 5.95 2.73 -9.70
CA GLY A 95 6.07 3.23 -11.06
C GLY A 95 7.09 4.34 -11.19
N GLY A 96 7.46 4.64 -12.42
CA GLY A 96 8.57 5.54 -12.71
C GLY A 96 8.55 6.09 -14.13
N TRP A 97 9.64 6.73 -14.50
CA TRP A 97 9.84 7.22 -15.86
C TRP A 97 11.22 6.82 -16.35
N THR A 98 11.28 6.10 -17.46
CA THR A 98 12.53 5.80 -18.16
C THR A 98 12.69 6.66 -19.41
N THR A 99 13.92 6.74 -19.91
CA THR A 99 14.22 7.42 -21.18
C THR A 99 14.60 6.37 -22.22
N VAL A 100 13.80 6.26 -23.27
CA VAL A 100 14.04 5.36 -24.39
C VAL A 100 14.19 6.23 -25.65
N ASN A 101 15.36 6.16 -26.29
CA ASN A 101 15.68 6.97 -27.48
C ASN A 101 15.52 8.50 -27.30
N GLY A 102 15.74 9.01 -26.09
CA GLY A 102 15.60 10.44 -25.77
C GLY A 102 14.17 10.89 -25.47
N GLU A 103 13.20 9.97 -25.47
CA GLU A 103 11.81 10.24 -25.08
C GLU A 103 11.54 9.66 -23.69
N ARG A 104 10.79 10.42 -22.87
CA ARG A 104 10.33 9.93 -21.56
C ARG A 104 9.15 8.97 -21.77
N VAL A 105 9.30 7.76 -21.27
CA VAL A 105 8.27 6.72 -21.26
C VAL A 105 7.86 6.47 -19.82
N LYS A 106 6.55 6.30 -19.59
CA LYS A 106 6.00 5.98 -18.27
C LYS A 106 6.11 4.47 -18.06
N ASP A 107 6.69 4.07 -16.93
CA ASP A 107 6.68 2.70 -16.45
C ASP A 107 5.64 2.63 -15.33
N GLU A 108 4.61 1.84 -15.54
CA GLU A 108 3.50 1.68 -14.59
C GLU A 108 3.92 0.72 -13.47
N GLY A 109 3.80 1.18 -12.23
CA GLY A 109 4.10 0.35 -11.06
C GLY A 109 2.98 -0.64 -10.74
N LEU A 110 3.33 -1.80 -10.21
CA LEU A 110 2.36 -2.83 -9.82
C LEU A 110 1.33 -2.33 -8.80
N LEU A 111 1.77 -1.43 -7.91
CA LEU A 111 0.98 -0.86 -6.83
C LEU A 111 0.60 0.62 -7.05
N GLU A 112 1.03 1.23 -8.16
CA GLU A 112 0.78 2.64 -8.49
C GLU A 112 -0.72 3.00 -8.45
N LYS A 113 -1.59 2.08 -8.91
CA LYS A 113 -3.05 2.25 -8.90
C LYS A 113 -3.68 2.29 -7.50
N PHE A 114 -2.93 1.96 -6.45
CA PHE A 114 -3.33 2.06 -5.05
C PHE A 114 -2.73 3.30 -4.38
N ASP A 115 -2.23 4.24 -5.18
CA ASP A 115 -1.61 5.49 -4.73
C ASP A 115 -0.33 5.29 -3.88
N VAL A 116 0.33 4.12 -4.03
CA VAL A 116 1.62 3.85 -3.38
C VAL A 116 2.70 4.74 -4.00
N SER A 117 3.26 5.61 -3.17
CA SER A 117 4.37 6.47 -3.56
C SER A 117 5.69 5.70 -3.64
N LEU A 118 6.70 6.29 -4.29
CA LEU A 118 8.04 5.69 -4.36
C LEU A 118 8.66 5.49 -2.97
N GLU A 119 8.51 6.48 -2.09
CA GLU A 119 8.98 6.43 -0.71
C GLU A 119 8.27 5.33 0.09
N GLU A 120 6.96 5.20 -0.07
CA GLU A 120 6.19 4.14 0.58
C GLU A 120 6.60 2.76 0.06
N ALA A 121 6.78 2.60 -1.25
CA ALA A 121 7.28 1.36 -1.84
C ALA A 121 8.67 1.01 -1.31
N GLN A 122 9.58 1.98 -1.23
CA GLN A 122 10.90 1.81 -0.63
C GLN A 122 10.79 1.33 0.82
N HIS A 123 9.97 2.00 1.64
CA HIS A 123 9.76 1.62 3.03
C HIS A 123 9.20 0.20 3.18
N LEU A 124 8.20 -0.18 2.36
CA LEU A 124 7.62 -1.53 2.37
C LEU A 124 8.66 -2.60 2.03
N VAL A 125 9.45 -2.38 0.98
CA VAL A 125 10.51 -3.32 0.57
C VAL A 125 11.60 -3.41 1.64
N MET A 126 12.02 -2.29 2.22
CA MET A 126 13.02 -2.30 3.30
C MET A 126 12.50 -3.01 4.56
N THR A 127 11.23 -2.80 4.92
CA THR A 127 10.58 -3.51 6.02
C THR A 127 10.56 -5.02 5.78
N ALA A 128 10.23 -5.46 4.56
CA ALA A 128 10.28 -6.87 4.20
C ALA A 128 11.70 -7.45 4.32
N ARG A 129 12.72 -6.73 3.84
CA ARG A 129 14.14 -7.14 3.95
C ARG A 129 14.60 -7.28 5.40
N ILE A 130 14.17 -6.37 6.27
CA ILE A 130 14.44 -6.44 7.71
C ILE A 130 13.76 -7.67 8.32
N GLN A 131 12.49 -7.92 8.02
CA GLN A 131 11.76 -9.09 8.55
C GLN A 131 12.40 -10.42 8.13
N LEU A 132 13.00 -10.45 6.93
CA LEU A 132 13.75 -11.60 6.40
C LEU A 132 15.20 -11.68 6.92
N GLY A 133 15.67 -10.65 7.64
CA GLY A 133 17.04 -10.55 8.13
C GLY A 133 18.09 -10.32 7.03
N TRP A 134 17.69 -9.80 5.87
CA TRP A 134 18.60 -9.41 4.79
C TRP A 134 19.30 -8.08 5.07
N VAL A 135 18.66 -7.25 5.88
CA VAL A 135 19.18 -5.95 6.33
C VAL A 135 19.09 -5.91 7.85
N ASP A 136 20.19 -5.51 8.49
CA ASP A 136 20.21 -5.26 9.93
C ASP A 136 19.68 -3.84 10.18
N PRO A 137 18.60 -3.66 10.98
CA PRO A 137 18.09 -2.33 11.33
C PRO A 137 19.15 -1.39 11.92
N ALA A 138 20.12 -1.93 12.66
CA ALA A 138 21.17 -1.12 13.27
C ALA A 138 22.16 -0.55 12.22
N GLU A 139 22.29 -1.20 11.07
CA GLU A 139 23.10 -0.67 9.95
C GLU A 139 22.35 0.48 9.26
N LEU A 140 21.03 0.39 9.11
CA LEU A 140 20.21 1.47 8.54
C LEU A 140 20.20 2.71 9.43
N GLU A 141 19.98 2.54 10.73
CA GLU A 141 20.01 3.66 11.69
C GLU A 141 21.38 4.37 11.68
N ALA A 142 22.47 3.63 11.44
CA ALA A 142 23.80 4.20 11.33
C ALA A 142 24.04 4.93 10.00
N GLU A 143 23.43 4.49 8.90
CA GLU A 143 23.47 5.16 7.60
C GLU A 143 22.62 6.45 7.61
N GLU A 144 21.41 6.40 8.17
CA GLU A 144 20.55 7.59 8.34
C GLU A 144 21.21 8.65 9.24
N ALA A 145 21.83 8.23 10.34
CA ALA A 145 22.56 9.15 11.22
C ALA A 145 23.83 9.73 10.58
N ALA A 146 24.40 9.06 9.57
CA ALA A 146 25.55 9.57 8.82
C ALA A 146 25.12 10.59 7.75
N ASP A 147 23.97 10.36 7.10
CA ASP A 147 23.39 11.27 6.11
C ASP A 147 22.93 12.60 6.76
N ASP A 148 22.24 12.51 7.90
CA ASP A 148 21.85 13.68 8.72
C ASP A 148 23.07 14.45 9.27
N GLY A 149 24.18 13.73 9.52
CA GLY A 149 25.44 14.32 10.00
C GLY A 149 26.24 15.04 8.92
N GLU A 150 26.02 14.75 7.64
CA GLU A 150 26.65 15.45 6.51
C GLU A 150 25.89 16.74 6.14
N GLU A 151 24.57 16.81 6.32
CA GLU A 151 23.79 18.05 6.10
C GLU A 151 24.11 19.17 7.11
N GLU A 152 24.43 18.84 8.39
CA GLU A 152 24.85 19.84 9.38
C GLU A 152 26.28 20.39 9.15
N ALA A 153 27.10 19.74 8.32
CA ALA A 153 28.49 20.13 8.07
C ALA A 153 28.67 21.12 6.89
N GLU A 154 27.64 21.34 6.05
CA GLU A 154 27.69 22.27 4.91
C GLU A 154 26.85 23.56 5.07
N ALA A 155 26.32 23.86 6.26
CA ALA A 155 25.54 25.09 6.54
C ALA A 155 26.36 26.28 7.08
#